data_AF-A0A2N0NHH5-F1
#
_entry.id   AF-A0A2N0NHH5-F1
#
_cell.length_a   1.000
_cell.length_b   1.000
_cell.length_c   1.000
_cell.angle_alpha   90.00
_cell.angle_beta   90.00
_cell.angle_gamma   90.00
#
_symmetry.space_group_name_H-M   'P 1'
#
loop_
_entity.id
_entity.type
_entity.pdbx_description
1 polymer ?
#
loop_
_entity_poly.entity_id
_entity_poly.type
_entity_poly.pdbx_seq_one_letter_code
_entity_poly.pdbx_strand_id
1 'polypeptide(L)'
;SCNNLNRNYCSENWKFNHNKLENHQGYLKSKDIINLSIEKSYYSNNVEFLRSHDIQFTIGNDTFQEVVCHDERLGGNDEWCIELIKQHIWTIDTLHD
;
A
#
# COMPACT_ATOMS: atom_id res chain seq x y z
N SER A 1 9.22 -2.56 13.01
CA SER A 1 10.14 -2.49 11.86
C SER A 1 10.80 -3.84 11.71
N CYS A 2 10.39 -4.62 10.71
CA CYS A 2 10.90 -5.96 10.44
C CYS A 2 12.26 -5.89 9.73
N ASN A 3 13.25 -5.22 10.33
CA ASN A 3 14.54 -4.97 9.70
C ASN A 3 15.59 -6.09 9.93
N ASN A 4 15.19 -7.27 10.43
CA ASN A 4 16.16 -8.29 10.85
C ASN A 4 15.76 -9.74 10.56
N LEU A 5 15.06 -10.00 9.45
CA LEU A 5 14.94 -11.36 8.92
C LEU A 5 15.31 -11.33 7.44
N ASN A 6 16.56 -11.74 7.17
CA ASN A 6 17.04 -12.27 5.90
C ASN A 6 16.47 -11.56 4.66
N ARG A 7 17.16 -10.55 4.12
CA ARG A 7 16.80 -9.76 2.91
C ARG A 7 16.36 -10.60 1.68
N ASN A 8 16.53 -11.91 1.73
CA ASN A 8 16.11 -12.88 0.72
C ASN A 8 14.65 -13.37 0.87
N TYR A 9 13.96 -13.09 1.97
CA TYR A 9 12.62 -13.62 2.29
C TYR A 9 11.47 -12.66 2.01
N CYS A 10 11.76 -11.40 1.69
CA CYS A 10 10.74 -10.44 1.29
C CYS A 10 11.36 -9.40 0.36
N SER A 11 10.87 -9.31 -0.87
CA SER A 11 11.25 -8.23 -1.77
C SER A 11 10.82 -6.89 -1.17
N GLU A 12 11.74 -5.94 -1.06
CA GLU A 12 11.42 -4.55 -0.68
C GLU A 12 10.65 -3.82 -1.80
N ASN A 13 10.60 -4.41 -3.01
CA ASN A 13 9.89 -3.85 -4.15
C ASN A 13 8.41 -4.22 -4.11
N TRP A 14 7.57 -3.19 -3.99
CA TRP A 14 6.13 -3.30 -4.14
C TRP A 14 5.70 -3.16 -5.60
N LYS A 15 4.80 -4.03 -6.04
CA LYS A 15 4.12 -3.94 -7.33
C LYS A 15 2.69 -3.49 -7.08
N PHE A 16 2.29 -2.38 -7.72
CA PHE A 16 0.90 -1.96 -7.75
C PHE A 16 0.22 -2.58 -8.97
N ASN A 17 -0.89 -3.25 -8.75
CA ASN A 17 -1.76 -3.72 -9.81
C ASN A 17 -2.91 -2.74 -9.95
N HIS A 18 -3.12 -2.29 -11.18
CA HIS A 18 -4.27 -1.47 -11.52
C HIS A 18 -5.55 -2.28 -11.32
N ASN A 19 -6.63 -1.64 -10.86
CA ASN A 19 -7.95 -2.25 -10.89
C ASN A 19 -8.32 -2.67 -12.32
N LYS A 20 -9.21 -3.67 -12.44
CA LYS A 20 -9.68 -4.34 -13.66
C LYS A 20 -10.31 -3.43 -14.73
N LEU A 21 -10.32 -2.10 -14.53
CA LEU A 21 -10.86 -1.15 -15.51
C LEU A 21 -9.84 -0.94 -16.63
N GLU A 22 -10.17 -1.37 -17.84
CA GLU A 22 -9.31 -1.47 -19.04
C GLU A 22 -8.69 -0.15 -19.57
N ASN A 23 -8.90 0.99 -18.91
CA ASN A 23 -8.45 2.32 -19.37
C ASN A 23 -7.22 2.83 -18.61
N HIS A 24 -6.14 2.05 -18.60
CA HIS A 24 -4.90 2.42 -17.90
C HIS A 24 -4.11 3.48 -18.70
N GLN A 25 -4.05 4.72 -18.20
CA GLN A 25 -3.28 5.82 -18.82
C GLN A 25 -1.77 5.79 -18.49
N GLY A 26 -1.29 4.74 -17.81
CA GLY A 26 0.13 4.57 -17.43
C GLY A 26 0.58 5.33 -16.17
N TYR A 27 -0.35 5.94 -15.43
CA TYR A 27 -0.08 6.62 -14.16
C TYR A 27 -1.29 6.53 -13.21
N LEU A 28 -1.03 6.67 -11.90
CA LEU A 28 -2.06 6.71 -10.86
C LEU A 28 -2.51 8.14 -10.55
N LYS A 29 -3.78 8.31 -10.22
CA LYS A 29 -4.42 9.55 -9.76
C LYS A 29 -4.97 9.36 -8.36
N SER A 30 -5.24 10.48 -7.69
CA SER A 30 -6.01 10.45 -6.45
C SER A 30 -7.38 9.79 -6.71
N LYS A 31 -7.82 8.97 -5.75
CA LYS A 31 -9.04 8.12 -5.79
C LYS A 31 -8.92 6.86 -6.64
N ASP A 32 -7.80 6.60 -7.28
CA ASP A 32 -7.57 5.30 -7.88
C ASP A 32 -7.54 4.24 -6.80
N ILE A 33 -8.23 3.14 -7.06
CA ILE A 33 -8.24 1.95 -6.22
C ILE A 33 -7.24 0.95 -6.80
N ILE A 34 -6.31 0.49 -5.99
CA ILE A 34 -5.25 -0.44 -6.40
C ILE A 34 -5.14 -1.62 -5.43
N ASN A 35 -4.49 -2.68 -5.87
CA ASN A 35 -3.93 -3.68 -4.96
C ASN A 35 -2.41 -3.51 -4.92
N LEU A 36 -1.83 -3.63 -3.73
CA LEU A 36 -0.38 -3.62 -3.52
C LEU A 36 0.09 -5.04 -3.27
N SER A 37 1.18 -5.45 -3.93
CA SER A 37 1.72 -6.80 -3.82
C SER A 37 3.23 -6.83 -3.72
N ILE A 38 3.74 -7.90 -3.12
CA ILE A 38 5.17 -8.21 -3.02
C ILE A 38 5.42 -9.62 -3.51
N GLU A 39 6.63 -9.86 -4.02
CA GLU A 39 7.14 -11.21 -4.24
C GLU A 39 7.97 -11.62 -3.04
N LYS A 40 7.60 -12.74 -2.42
CA LYS A 40 8.23 -13.22 -1.18
C LYS A 40 9.72 -13.52 -1.38
N SER A 41 10.10 -14.15 -2.48
CA SER A 41 11.52 -14.37 -2.76
C SER A 41 11.79 -14.41 -4.25
N TYR A 42 13.04 -14.14 -4.63
CA TYR A 42 13.49 -14.23 -6.02
C TYR A 42 13.30 -15.63 -6.64
N TYR A 43 13.19 -16.67 -5.79
CA TYR A 43 13.08 -18.07 -6.21
C TYR A 43 11.66 -18.62 -6.12
N SER A 44 10.74 -17.89 -5.50
CA SER A 44 9.34 -18.29 -5.37
C SER A 44 8.46 -17.26 -6.06
N ASN A 45 7.70 -17.67 -7.08
CA ASN A 45 6.66 -16.85 -7.71
C ASN A 45 5.44 -16.63 -6.80
N ASN A 46 5.63 -16.66 -5.48
CA ASN A 46 4.59 -16.47 -4.49
C ASN A 46 4.40 -14.97 -4.30
N VAL A 47 3.25 -14.50 -4.78
CA VAL A 47 2.81 -13.11 -4.67
C VAL A 47 1.90 -13.00 -3.46
N GLU A 48 2.22 -12.09 -2.56
CA GLU A 48 1.37 -11.73 -1.43
C GLU A 48 0.86 -10.30 -1.61
N PHE A 49 -0.36 -10.05 -1.14
CA PHE A 49 -1.06 -8.77 -1.27
C PHE A 49 -1.26 -8.10 0.09
N LEU A 50 -1.15 -6.77 0.11
CA LEU A 50 -1.39 -5.96 1.30
C LEU A 50 -2.88 -5.93 1.63
N ARG A 51 -3.21 -6.29 2.87
CA ARG A 51 -4.58 -6.34 3.39
C ARG A 51 -4.69 -5.60 4.70
N SER A 52 -5.81 -4.92 4.87
CA SER A 52 -6.30 -4.46 6.18
C SER A 52 -7.50 -5.29 6.64
N HIS A 53 -7.80 -5.32 7.92
CA HIS A 53 -8.97 -6.05 8.46
C HIS A 53 -9.38 -5.49 9.82
N ASP A 54 -10.52 -5.93 10.36
CA ASP A 54 -11.07 -5.43 11.64
C ASP A 54 -10.37 -6.00 12.89
N ILE A 55 -9.09 -6.33 12.78
CA ILE A 55 -8.23 -6.74 13.91
C ILE A 55 -7.42 -5.51 14.34
N GLN A 56 -7.40 -5.29 15.65
CA GLN A 56 -6.70 -4.18 16.27
C GLN A 56 -5.73 -4.69 17.33
N PHE A 57 -4.67 -3.92 17.55
CA PHE A 57 -3.72 -4.14 18.61
C PHE A 57 -3.29 -2.81 19.23
N THR A 58 -2.81 -2.86 20.48
CA THR A 58 -2.41 -1.66 21.23
C THR A 58 -0.89 -1.60 21.38
N ILE A 59 -0.31 -0.42 21.11
CA ILE A 59 1.08 -0.11 21.51
C ILE A 59 1.01 1.09 22.45
N GLY A 60 1.36 0.88 23.73
CA GLY A 60 1.18 1.91 24.75
C GLY A 60 -0.30 2.22 24.96
N ASN A 61 -0.68 3.49 24.78
CA ASN A 61 -2.07 3.95 24.93
C ASN A 61 -2.81 4.07 23.59
N ASP A 62 -2.14 3.77 22.48
CA ASP A 62 -2.68 3.94 21.14
C ASP A 62 -3.15 2.60 20.57
N THR A 63 -4.31 2.61 19.91
CA THR A 63 -4.89 1.46 19.22
C THR A 63 -4.68 1.61 17.73
N PHE A 64 -4.16 0.56 17.10
CA PHE A 64 -3.87 0.49 15.68
C PHE A 64 -4.62 -0.66 15.03
N GLN A 65 -4.89 -0.51 13.74
CA GLN A 65 -5.38 -1.59 12.90
C GLN A 65 -4.19 -2.41 12.38
N GLU A 66 -4.34 -3.73 12.35
CA GLU A 66 -3.34 -4.61 11.75
C GLU A 66 -3.38 -4.52 10.21
N VAL A 67 -2.18 -4.55 9.62
CA VAL A 67 -1.96 -4.54 8.16
C VAL A 67 -0.93 -5.62 7.85
N VAL A 68 -1.30 -6.56 6.98
CA VAL A 68 -0.51 -7.78 6.69
C VAL A 68 -0.43 -8.06 5.21
N CYS A 69 0.52 -8.90 4.81
CA CYS A 69 0.55 -9.52 3.49
C CYS A 69 -0.08 -10.92 3.54
N HIS A 70 -0.82 -11.32 2.51
CA HIS A 70 -1.41 -12.66 2.38
C HIS A 70 -1.38 -13.16 0.93
N ASP A 71 -1.43 -14.48 0.73
CA ASP A 71 -1.54 -15.15 -0.57
C ASP A 71 -2.94 -15.73 -0.84
N GLU A 72 -3.91 -15.41 0.01
CA GLU A 72 -5.31 -15.83 -0.12
C GLU A 72 -6.06 -15.11 -1.25
N ARG A 73 -7.31 -15.55 -1.50
CA ARG A 73 -8.20 -14.91 -2.47
C ARG A 73 -8.41 -13.42 -2.16
N LEU A 74 -8.33 -12.61 -3.21
CA LEU A 74 -8.57 -11.17 -3.13
C LEU A 74 -10.02 -10.82 -2.81
N GLY A 75 -10.20 -9.80 -1.98
CA GLY A 75 -11.46 -9.18 -1.58
C GLY A 75 -11.33 -7.67 -1.38
N GLY A 76 -12.41 -7.01 -0.93
CA GLY A 76 -12.44 -5.55 -0.79
C GLY A 76 -11.44 -5.00 0.23
N ASN A 77 -11.01 -5.82 1.18
CA ASN A 77 -10.01 -5.47 2.19
C ASN A 77 -8.57 -5.38 1.64
N ASP A 78 -8.38 -5.75 0.38
CA ASP A 78 -7.09 -5.74 -0.31
C ASP A 78 -6.95 -4.52 -1.23
N GLU A 79 -8.03 -3.73 -1.32
CA GLU A 79 -8.15 -2.54 -2.16
C GLU A 79 -7.73 -1.28 -1.39
N TRP A 80 -6.79 -0.53 -1.95
CA TRP A 80 -6.23 0.67 -1.37
C TRP A 80 -6.52 1.88 -2.25
N CYS A 81 -7.05 2.94 -1.64
CA CYS A 81 -7.31 4.21 -2.30
C CYS A 81 -6.05 5.10 -2.27
N ILE A 82 -5.61 5.59 -3.43
CA ILE A 82 -4.55 6.57 -3.50
C ILE A 82 -5.09 7.94 -3.05
N GLU A 83 -4.63 8.44 -1.92
CA GLU A 83 -4.92 9.80 -1.47
C GLU A 83 -3.65 10.66 -1.54
N LEU A 84 -3.59 11.53 -2.55
CA LEU A 84 -2.51 12.50 -2.69
C LEU A 84 -2.74 13.68 -1.76
N ILE A 85 -2.06 13.69 -0.62
CA ILE A 85 -2.08 14.82 0.30
C ILE A 85 -1.06 15.84 -0.18
N LYS A 86 -1.53 17.01 -0.64
CA LYS A 86 -0.64 18.15 -0.87
C LYS A 86 -0.10 18.60 0.48
N GLN A 87 1.15 18.28 0.78
CA GLN A 87 1.87 19.02 1.81
C GLN A 87 1.90 20.49 1.37
N HIS A 88 1.42 21.36 2.24
CA HIS A 88 1.06 22.74 1.97
C HIS A 88 2.05 23.45 1.03
N ILE A 89 1.46 24.18 0.07
CA ILE A 89 2.07 25.29 -0.65
C ILE A 89 2.83 26.16 0.37
N TRP A 90 4.15 26.20 0.28
CA TRP A 90 4.98 27.12 1.05
C TRP A 90 4.68 28.54 0.57
N THR A 91 3.89 29.32 1.33
CA THR A 91 3.85 30.80 1.47
C THR A 91 4.00 31.75 0.26
N ILE A 92 4.16 31.27 -0.97
CA ILE A 92 4.36 32.10 -2.17
C ILE A 92 3.01 32.42 -2.83
N ASP A 93 1.99 31.56 -2.67
CA ASP A 93 0.65 31.82 -3.21
C ASP A 93 -0.16 32.84 -2.38
N THR A 94 0.41 33.37 -1.29
CA THR A 94 -0.20 34.45 -0.49
C THR A 94 0.42 35.84 -0.75
N LEU A 95 1.30 35.99 -1.75
CA LEU A 95 1.93 37.28 -2.10
C LEU A 95 1.29 37.98 -3.31
N HIS A 96 0.03 37.68 -3.61
CA HIS A 96 -0.77 38.47 -4.54
C HIS A 96 -1.98 39.05 -3.83
N ASP A 97 -1.71 40.08 -3.02
CA ASP A 97 -2.59 41.23 -2.78
C ASP A 97 -1.75 42.51 -2.87
#